data_AF-A0A8C0M0R8-F1
#
_entry.id   AF-A0A8C0M0R8-F1
#
_cell.length_a   1.000
_cell.length_b   1.000
_cell.length_c   1.000
_cell.angle_alpha   90.00
_cell.angle_beta   90.00
_cell.angle_gamma   90.00
#
_symmetry.space_group_name_H-M   'P 1'
#
loop_
_entity.id
_entity.type
_entity.pdbx_description
1 polymer ?
#
loop_
_entity_poly.entity_id
_entity_poly.type
_entity_poly.pdbx_seq_one_letter_code
_entity_poly.pdbx_strand_id
1 'polypeptide(L)'
;MTTAGSPWGCFLGYLILGVTGSLASGGGSHIINGEDCSPHSQPWQAALFTEDEFFCGGVLVHPQWVLSAAHCFQNSYTIGLGLHSLEPNQEPGSRMMETDLSIQHPEYNKPFVANDLMLIKLKESVSESDTIQNISIASQCPTAGDSCLVSGWGQLIDG
;
A
#
# COMPACT_ATOMS: atom_id res chain seq x y z
N MET A 1 18.55 25.37 39.11
CA MET A 1 17.15 25.69 38.80
C MET A 1 17.15 26.95 37.96
N THR A 2 17.06 26.80 36.64
CA THR A 2 16.90 27.92 35.69
C THR A 2 15.70 27.57 34.83
N THR A 3 14.59 28.24 35.10
CA THR A 3 13.33 28.10 34.38
C THR A 3 13.28 29.04 33.18
N ALA A 4 12.85 28.47 32.06
CA ALA A 4 11.92 29.01 31.06
C ALA A 4 12.35 30.24 30.22
N GLY A 5 12.63 29.97 28.94
CA GLY A 5 12.47 30.93 27.84
C GLY A 5 11.36 30.44 26.91
N SER A 6 10.30 31.24 26.76
CA SER A 6 9.17 31.05 25.85
C SER A 6 9.53 31.52 24.42
N PRO A 7 9.22 30.78 23.34
CA PRO A 7 9.44 31.25 21.98
C PRO A 7 8.11 31.41 21.22
N TRP A 8 7.35 32.48 21.52
CA TRP A 8 6.25 32.93 20.67
C TRP A 8 6.50 34.41 20.32
N GLY A 9 6.71 34.70 19.03
CA GLY A 9 6.86 36.06 18.49
C GLY A 9 7.78 36.11 17.27
N CYS A 10 7.26 35.76 16.09
CA CYS A 10 6.90 36.71 15.02
C CYS A 10 8.08 37.22 14.15
N PHE A 11 8.26 36.58 12.98
CA PHE A 11 8.71 37.31 11.79
C PHE A 11 7.72 37.02 10.64
N LEU A 12 6.89 38.03 10.37
CA LEU A 12 6.17 38.22 9.12
C LEU A 12 7.13 38.86 8.12
N GLY A 13 7.33 38.20 6.97
CA GLY A 13 8.04 38.75 5.83
C GLY A 13 7.53 38.07 4.56
N TYR A 14 6.54 38.68 3.92
CA TYR A 14 6.03 38.26 2.61
C TYR A 14 7.03 38.62 1.50
N LEU A 15 7.39 37.64 0.65
CA LEU A 15 7.71 37.90 -0.76
C LEU A 15 7.21 36.72 -1.62
N ILE A 16 5.99 36.90 -2.11
CA ILE A 16 5.33 36.38 -3.31
C ILE A 16 5.96 35.12 -3.96
N LEU A 17 5.34 33.96 -3.71
CA LEU A 17 5.41 32.78 -4.56
C LEU A 17 4.64 33.05 -5.86
N GLY A 18 5.29 32.80 -6.99
CA GLY A 18 4.67 32.74 -8.30
C GLY A 18 5.25 31.60 -9.13
N VAL A 19 5.25 30.39 -8.56
CA VAL A 19 5.37 29.16 -9.37
C VAL A 19 4.00 28.51 -9.30
N THR A 20 3.29 28.50 -10.42
CA THR A 20 2.12 27.65 -10.62
C THR A 20 2.59 26.20 -10.59
N GLY A 21 2.74 25.65 -9.39
CA GLY A 21 2.86 24.21 -9.21
C GLY A 21 1.49 23.63 -9.49
N SER A 22 1.36 22.92 -10.61
CA SER A 22 0.18 22.11 -10.90
C SER A 22 -0.10 21.23 -9.69
N LEU A 23 -1.34 21.28 -9.19
CA LEU A 23 -1.86 20.26 -8.30
C LEU A 23 -1.89 18.96 -9.10
N ALA A 24 -0.83 18.15 -9.00
CA ALA A 24 -0.89 16.78 -9.45
C ALA A 24 -1.77 16.01 -8.45
N SER A 25 -3.08 16.10 -8.67
CA SER A 25 -4.04 15.12 -8.17
C SER A 25 -3.79 13.80 -8.90
N GLY A 26 -2.78 13.06 -8.43
CA GLY A 26 -2.42 11.73 -8.94
C GLY A 26 -2.79 10.66 -7.94
N GLY A 27 -4.09 10.45 -7.72
CA GLY A 27 -4.62 9.33 -6.93
C GLY A 27 -4.54 8.01 -7.70
N GLY A 28 -3.34 7.62 -8.13
CA GLY A 28 -3.08 6.33 -8.75
C GLY A 28 -1.73 5.80 -8.28
N SER A 29 -1.69 4.55 -7.83
CA SER A 29 -0.42 3.86 -7.62
C SER A 29 0.20 3.64 -9.00
N HIS A 30 1.27 4.34 -9.33
CA HIS A 30 2.00 4.15 -10.58
C HIS A 30 3.37 3.56 -10.26
N ILE A 31 3.78 2.54 -11.02
CA ILE A 31 5.18 2.13 -11.05
C ILE A 31 5.84 2.93 -12.17
N ILE A 32 6.46 4.04 -11.77
CA ILE A 32 7.08 5.00 -12.68
C ILE A 32 8.52 4.56 -12.97
N ASN A 33 8.86 4.33 -14.24
CA ASN A 33 10.20 3.87 -14.67
C ASN A 33 10.67 2.57 -14.00
N GLY A 34 9.74 1.66 -13.70
CA GLY A 34 10.08 0.32 -13.21
C GLY A 34 10.43 -0.65 -14.33
N GLU A 35 10.77 -1.87 -13.92
CA GLU A 35 10.93 -3.02 -14.79
C GLU A 35 10.11 -4.20 -14.24
N ASP A 36 9.89 -5.22 -15.06
CA ASP A 36 9.22 -6.43 -14.62
C ASP A 36 9.99 -7.06 -13.46
N CYS A 37 9.28 -7.35 -12.38
CA CYS A 37 9.85 -8.07 -11.26
C CYS A 37 10.26 -9.48 -11.70
N SER A 38 11.35 -10.02 -11.13
CA SER A 38 11.61 -11.46 -11.25
C SER A 38 10.37 -12.22 -10.77
N PRO A 39 9.90 -13.24 -11.51
CA PRO A 39 8.70 -13.98 -11.13
C PRO A 39 8.76 -14.45 -9.68
N HIS A 40 7.70 -14.12 -8.92
CA HIS A 40 7.52 -14.44 -7.51
C HIS A 40 8.60 -13.92 -6.54
N SER A 41 9.42 -12.93 -6.91
CA SER A 41 10.44 -12.36 -5.98
C SER A 41 9.85 -11.52 -4.83
N GLN A 42 8.54 -11.27 -4.84
CA GLN A 42 7.78 -10.48 -3.87
C GLN A 42 6.60 -11.34 -3.40
N PRO A 43 6.85 -12.46 -2.71
CA PRO A 43 5.82 -13.46 -2.38
C PRO A 43 4.76 -12.97 -1.38
N TRP A 44 4.97 -11.79 -0.78
CA TRP A 44 4.00 -11.09 0.06
C TRP A 44 3.02 -10.22 -0.72
N GLN A 45 3.23 -10.01 -2.01
CA GLN A 45 2.38 -9.15 -2.83
C GLN A 45 0.97 -9.75 -2.93
N ALA A 46 -0.03 -8.92 -2.61
CA ALA A 46 -1.45 -9.26 -2.75
C ALA A 46 -2.10 -8.37 -3.81
N ALA A 47 -2.93 -8.97 -4.65
CA ALA A 47 -3.78 -8.27 -5.61
C ALA A 47 -5.22 -8.28 -5.10
N LEU A 48 -5.86 -7.11 -4.99
CA LEU A 48 -7.26 -6.97 -4.58
C LEU A 48 -8.12 -6.85 -5.84
N PHE A 49 -9.10 -7.73 -5.95
CA PHE A 49 -10.05 -7.78 -7.05
C PHE A 49 -11.47 -7.50 -6.58
N THR A 50 -12.22 -6.74 -7.39
CA THR A 50 -13.68 -6.58 -7.26
C THR A 50 -14.29 -6.92 -8.62
N GLU A 51 -15.29 -7.81 -8.67
CA GLU A 51 -15.90 -8.25 -9.93
C GLU A 51 -14.86 -8.73 -10.98
N ASP A 52 -13.85 -9.48 -10.52
CA ASP A 52 -12.72 -9.97 -11.31
C ASP A 52 -11.78 -8.88 -11.90
N GLU A 53 -11.99 -7.61 -11.55
CA GLU A 53 -11.13 -6.49 -11.93
C GLU A 53 -10.16 -6.13 -10.80
N PHE A 54 -8.87 -6.06 -11.11
CA PHE A 54 -7.85 -5.57 -10.19
C PHE A 54 -8.05 -4.07 -9.94
N PHE A 55 -8.05 -3.65 -8.67
CA PHE A 55 -8.22 -2.23 -8.33
C PHE A 55 -7.21 -1.70 -7.30
N CYS A 56 -6.63 -2.56 -6.46
CA CYS A 56 -5.65 -2.16 -5.44
C CYS A 56 -4.63 -3.26 -5.13
N GLY A 57 -3.49 -2.85 -4.56
CA GLY A 57 -2.50 -3.76 -3.99
C GLY A 57 -2.67 -3.96 -2.47
N GLY A 58 -2.01 -4.99 -1.96
CA GLY A 58 -1.86 -5.26 -0.54
C GLY A 58 -0.60 -6.05 -0.24
N VAL A 59 -0.35 -6.30 1.04
CA VAL A 59 0.83 -7.01 1.56
C VAL A 59 0.39 -8.06 2.57
N LEU A 60 0.73 -9.32 2.33
CA LEU A 60 0.54 -10.39 3.31
C LEU A 60 1.51 -10.19 4.47
N VAL A 61 0.99 -9.88 5.65
CA VAL A 61 1.78 -9.63 6.87
C VAL A 61 1.63 -10.74 7.92
N HIS A 62 0.68 -11.65 7.69
CA HIS A 62 0.43 -12.86 8.46
C HIS A 62 -0.32 -13.86 7.56
N PRO A 63 -0.27 -15.18 7.79
CA PRO A 63 -1.03 -16.17 7.01
C PRO A 63 -2.54 -15.91 6.86
N GLN A 64 -3.14 -15.01 7.64
CA GLN A 64 -4.57 -14.69 7.55
C GLN A 64 -4.84 -13.18 7.46
N TRP A 65 -3.79 -12.35 7.36
CA TRP A 65 -3.93 -10.90 7.37
C TRP A 65 -3.16 -10.25 6.24
N VAL A 66 -3.87 -9.44 5.46
CA VAL A 66 -3.33 -8.59 4.42
C VAL A 66 -3.45 -7.14 4.87
N LEU A 67 -2.36 -6.40 4.79
CA LEU A 67 -2.31 -4.97 4.98
C LEU A 67 -2.55 -4.28 3.62
N SER A 68 -3.41 -3.26 3.59
CA SER A 68 -3.64 -2.43 2.40
C SER A 68 -3.93 -0.99 2.82
N ALA A 69 -4.16 -0.10 1.85
CA ALA A 69 -4.56 1.27 2.12
C ALA A 69 -6.04 1.33 2.53
N ALA A 70 -6.40 2.22 3.45
CA ALA A 70 -7.79 2.37 3.88
C ALA A 70 -8.70 2.89 2.77
N HIS A 71 -8.17 3.71 1.85
CA HIS A 71 -8.94 4.18 0.69
C HIS A 71 -9.29 3.07 -0.31
N CYS A 72 -8.63 1.91 -0.25
CA CYS A 72 -8.96 0.73 -1.05
C CYS A 72 -10.17 -0.05 -0.50
N PHE A 73 -10.85 0.45 0.54
CA PHE A 73 -11.98 -0.25 1.13
C PHE A 73 -13.18 -0.39 0.17
N GLN A 74 -13.78 -1.58 0.16
CA GLN A 74 -15.02 -2.00 -0.49
C GLN A 74 -15.74 -2.98 0.45
N ASN A 75 -17.00 -3.31 0.15
CA ASN A 75 -17.77 -4.25 0.96
C ASN A 75 -17.35 -5.71 0.78
N SER A 76 -16.72 -6.04 -0.35
CA SER A 76 -16.26 -7.38 -0.70
C SER A 76 -15.14 -7.30 -1.72
N TYR A 77 -14.13 -8.15 -1.58
CA TYR A 77 -13.06 -8.33 -2.56
C TYR A 77 -12.51 -9.74 -2.49
N THR A 78 -11.88 -10.18 -3.57
CA THR A 78 -11.09 -11.39 -3.62
C THR A 78 -9.61 -11.03 -3.60
N ILE A 79 -8.81 -11.76 -2.83
CA ILE A 79 -7.37 -11.53 -2.71
C ILE A 79 -6.62 -12.57 -3.54
N GLY A 80 -5.90 -12.13 -4.57
CA GLY A 80 -4.93 -12.94 -5.28
C GLY A 80 -3.57 -12.94 -4.58
N LEU A 81 -3.04 -14.12 -4.27
CA LEU A 81 -1.70 -14.32 -3.70
C LEU A 81 -0.86 -15.21 -4.63
N GLY A 82 0.46 -14.99 -4.64
CA GLY A 82 1.39 -15.80 -5.44
C GLY A 82 1.29 -15.54 -6.94
N LEU A 83 0.78 -14.38 -7.33
CA LEU A 83 0.62 -13.95 -8.71
C LEU A 83 1.87 -13.22 -9.21
N HIS A 84 2.25 -13.47 -10.46
CA HIS A 84 3.12 -12.57 -11.24
C HIS A 84 2.31 -11.80 -12.28
N SER A 85 1.55 -12.50 -13.13
CA SER A 85 0.47 -11.91 -13.95
C SER A 85 -0.84 -11.81 -13.16
N LEU A 86 -1.74 -10.92 -13.56
CA LEU A 86 -3.09 -10.80 -13.00
C LEU A 86 -4.05 -11.88 -13.53
N GLU A 87 -3.55 -12.92 -14.20
CA GLU A 87 -4.35 -14.04 -14.70
C GLU A 87 -4.07 -15.30 -13.84
N PRO A 88 -4.85 -15.55 -12.76
CA PRO A 88 -4.52 -16.61 -11.79
C PRO A 88 -4.42 -18.01 -12.40
N ASN A 89 -5.18 -18.27 -13.47
CA ASN A 89 -5.16 -19.54 -14.19
C ASN A 89 -3.82 -19.85 -14.88
N GLN A 90 -2.97 -18.82 -15.08
CA GLN A 90 -1.64 -18.95 -15.66
C GLN A 90 -0.53 -19.00 -14.61
N GLU A 91 -0.87 -18.93 -13.31
CA GLU A 91 0.08 -18.79 -12.20
C GLU A 91 0.04 -20.02 -11.28
N PRO A 92 0.83 -21.07 -11.56
CA PRO A 92 0.92 -22.23 -10.69
C PRO A 92 1.30 -21.84 -9.27
N GLY A 93 0.53 -22.36 -8.30
CA GLY A 93 0.76 -22.05 -6.88
C GLY A 93 0.06 -20.78 -6.39
N SER A 94 -0.55 -19.99 -7.28
CA SER A 94 -1.39 -18.86 -6.88
C SER A 94 -2.64 -19.30 -6.12
N ARG A 95 -3.20 -18.39 -5.33
CA ARG A 95 -4.44 -18.61 -4.57
C ARG A 95 -5.33 -17.38 -4.66
N MET A 96 -6.61 -17.62 -4.95
CA MET A 96 -7.67 -16.62 -4.83
C MET A 96 -8.39 -16.85 -3.51
N MET A 97 -8.25 -15.90 -2.59
CA MET A 97 -8.70 -16.00 -1.21
C MET A 97 -9.89 -15.07 -0.98
N GLU A 98 -10.92 -15.62 -0.36
CA GLU A 98 -12.08 -14.86 0.09
C GLU A 98 -11.78 -14.08 1.38
N THR A 99 -12.42 -12.92 1.56
CA THR A 99 -12.26 -12.10 2.78
C THR A 99 -13.39 -12.29 3.77
N ASP A 100 -13.07 -12.28 5.07
CA ASP A 100 -14.02 -12.36 6.20
C ASP A 100 -14.46 -10.95 6.64
N LEU A 101 -13.49 -10.07 6.89
CA LEU A 101 -13.74 -8.70 7.33
C LEU A 101 -12.56 -7.79 6.97
N SER A 102 -12.80 -6.49 6.92
CA SER A 102 -11.77 -5.46 6.74
C SER A 102 -11.93 -4.36 7.79
N ILE A 103 -10.82 -3.90 8.36
CA ILE A 103 -10.78 -2.94 9.46
C ILE A 103 -9.89 -1.78 9.03
N GLN A 104 -10.50 -0.65 8.69
CA GLN A 104 -9.78 0.60 8.46
C GLN A 104 -9.23 1.16 9.78
N HIS A 105 -8.12 1.90 9.71
CA HIS A 105 -7.63 2.65 10.85
C HIS A 105 -8.73 3.59 11.38
N PRO A 106 -8.98 3.66 12.71
CA PRO A 106 -10.09 4.45 13.28
C PRO A 106 -10.01 5.95 12.97
N GLU A 107 -8.79 6.45 12.76
CA GLU A 107 -8.47 7.83 12.39
C GLU A 107 -8.18 8.01 10.88
N TYR A 108 -8.56 7.06 10.02
CA TYR A 108 -8.44 7.25 8.58
C TYR A 108 -9.14 8.56 8.15
N ASN A 109 -8.44 9.35 7.34
CA ASN A 109 -8.89 10.63 6.81
C ASN A 109 -9.15 11.70 7.91
N LYS A 110 -8.53 11.55 9.09
CA LYS A 110 -8.56 12.50 10.21
C LYS A 110 -7.14 12.77 10.74
N PRO A 111 -6.42 13.82 10.27
CA PRO A 111 -6.83 14.82 9.27
C PRO A 111 -6.90 14.24 7.84
N PHE A 112 -7.38 15.04 6.88
CA PHE A 112 -7.54 14.63 5.48
C PHE A 112 -6.29 13.87 4.98
N VAL A 113 -6.50 12.72 4.33
CA VAL A 113 -5.51 11.73 3.84
C VAL A 113 -4.62 11.03 4.88
N ALA A 114 -4.74 11.34 6.17
CA ALA A 114 -3.94 10.69 7.21
C ALA A 114 -4.43 9.27 7.53
N ASN A 115 -3.53 8.47 8.10
CA ASN A 115 -3.79 7.11 8.61
C ASN A 115 -4.46 6.20 7.56
N ASP A 116 -3.94 6.23 6.33
CA ASP A 116 -4.45 5.47 5.20
C ASP A 116 -3.95 4.02 5.22
N LEU A 117 -4.40 3.25 6.21
CA LEU A 117 -4.13 1.82 6.32
C LEU A 117 -5.35 1.04 6.80
N MET A 118 -5.48 -0.20 6.32
CA MET A 118 -6.47 -1.16 6.80
C MET A 118 -5.89 -2.57 6.87
N LEU A 119 -6.45 -3.37 7.77
CA LEU A 119 -6.20 -4.81 7.83
C LEU A 119 -7.39 -5.56 7.25
N ILE A 120 -7.11 -6.45 6.30
CA ILE A 120 -8.07 -7.38 5.70
C ILE A 120 -7.80 -8.77 6.29
N LYS A 121 -8.83 -9.39 6.84
CA LYS A 121 -8.78 -10.77 7.34
C LYS A 121 -9.28 -11.72 6.26
N LEU A 122 -8.48 -12.73 5.92
CA LEU A 122 -8.88 -13.80 5.01
C LEU A 122 -9.87 -14.76 5.71
N LYS A 123 -10.82 -15.35 4.97
CA LYS A 123 -11.75 -16.37 5.50
C LYS A 123 -11.01 -17.57 6.08
N GLU A 124 -9.89 -17.95 5.47
CA GLU A 124 -9.02 -19.01 5.92
C GLU A 124 -7.55 -18.57 5.87
N SER A 125 -6.70 -19.19 6.70
CA SER A 125 -5.26 -18.95 6.65
C SER A 125 -4.67 -19.57 5.39
N VAL A 126 -3.86 -18.81 4.65
CA VAL A 126 -3.09 -19.33 3.51
C VAL A 126 -1.91 -20.16 4.01
N SER A 127 -1.63 -21.27 3.32
CA SER A 127 -0.41 -22.04 3.54
C SER A 127 0.74 -21.38 2.78
N GLU A 128 1.84 -21.12 3.47
CA GLU A 128 3.04 -20.57 2.84
C GLU A 128 3.64 -21.55 1.82
N SER A 129 4.27 -20.99 0.79
CA SER A 129 4.89 -21.71 -0.33
C SER A 129 6.08 -20.91 -0.86
N ASP A 130 6.71 -21.43 -1.93
CA ASP A 130 7.78 -20.70 -2.62
C ASP A 130 7.29 -19.39 -3.27
N THR A 131 5.98 -19.25 -3.52
CA THR A 131 5.38 -18.08 -4.17
C THR A 131 4.49 -17.24 -3.25
N ILE A 132 4.15 -17.74 -2.05
CA ILE A 132 3.30 -17.05 -1.07
C ILE A 132 3.98 -17.07 0.29
N GLN A 133 4.43 -15.92 0.77
CA GLN A 133 5.07 -15.78 2.08
C GLN A 133 4.70 -14.43 2.68
N ASN A 134 4.55 -14.36 3.99
CA ASN A 134 4.34 -13.07 4.66
C ASN A 134 5.66 -12.29 4.76
N ILE A 135 5.55 -10.96 4.95
CA ILE A 135 6.70 -10.11 5.27
C ILE A 135 6.50 -9.42 6.62
N SER A 136 7.60 -9.26 7.36
CA SER A 136 7.61 -8.52 8.62
C SER A 136 7.47 -7.01 8.41
N ILE A 137 6.69 -6.36 9.26
CA ILE A 137 6.55 -4.91 9.27
C ILE A 137 7.78 -4.29 9.97
N ALA A 138 8.36 -3.25 9.38
CA ALA A 138 9.46 -2.52 9.98
C ALA A 138 9.03 -1.91 11.33
N SER A 139 9.86 -2.10 12.37
CA SER A 139 9.64 -1.56 13.71
C SER A 139 10.30 -0.20 13.95
N GLN A 140 10.98 0.34 12.93
CA GLN A 140 11.67 1.62 12.95
C GLN A 140 11.12 2.52 11.85
N CYS A 141 11.08 3.82 12.11
CA CYS A 141 10.69 4.79 11.10
C CYS A 141 11.73 4.84 9.96
N PRO A 142 11.32 5.13 8.72
CA PRO A 142 12.24 5.31 7.60
C PRO A 142 13.28 6.40 7.88
N THR A 143 14.52 6.19 7.43
CA THR A 143 15.57 7.20 7.49
C THR A 143 15.73 7.88 6.14
N ALA A 144 15.91 9.20 6.14
CA ALA A 144 16.10 9.95 4.91
C ALA A 144 17.36 9.46 4.17
N GLY A 145 17.19 9.10 2.89
CA GLY A 145 18.25 8.56 2.04
C GLY A 145 18.26 7.03 1.93
N ASP A 146 17.40 6.32 2.65
CA ASP A 146 17.21 4.88 2.47
C ASP A 146 16.74 4.57 1.04
N SER A 147 17.31 3.52 0.45
CA SER A 147 16.86 2.97 -0.83
C SER A 147 15.86 1.85 -0.55
N CYS A 148 14.64 2.01 -1.08
CA CYS A 148 13.52 1.09 -0.89
C CYS A 148 13.02 0.57 -2.24
N LEU A 149 12.45 -0.64 -2.25
CA LEU A 149 11.79 -1.24 -3.42
C LEU A 149 10.27 -1.12 -3.27
N VAL A 150 9.58 -0.79 -4.37
CA VAL A 150 8.11 -0.77 -4.47
C VAL A 150 7.70 -1.60 -5.69
N SER A 151 6.64 -2.41 -5.55
CA SER A 151 6.10 -3.28 -6.60
C SER A 151 4.57 -3.16 -6.69
N GLY A 152 4.01 -3.34 -7.89
CA GLY A 152 2.56 -3.36 -8.11
C GLY A 152 2.17 -3.37 -9.58
N TRP A 153 0.88 -3.59 -9.85
CA TRP A 153 0.29 -3.64 -11.21
C TRP A 153 -0.42 -2.34 -11.62
N GLY A 154 0.00 -1.22 -11.04
CA GLY A 154 -0.56 0.09 -11.34
C GLY A 154 -0.26 0.57 -12.76
N GLN A 155 -0.91 1.67 -13.19
CA GLN A 155 -0.65 2.25 -14.51
C GLN A 155 0.82 2.62 -14.69
N LEU A 156 1.34 2.32 -15.87
CA LEU A 156 2.64 2.81 -16.36
C LEU A 156 2.43 4.19 -17.02
N ILE A 157 3.45 5.05 -17.03
CA ILE A 157 3.36 6.38 -17.68
C ILE A 157 3.00 6.28 -19.17
N ASP A 158 3.36 5.18 -19.82
CA ASP A 158 3.22 5.00 -21.28
C ASP A 158 1.97 4.19 -21.68
N GLY A 159 1.03 3.97 -20.75
CA GLY A 159 -0.22 3.21 -20.95
C GLY A 159 -1.45 4.05 -21.24
#